data_AF-A0A8T6G4U1-F1
#
_entry.id   AF-A0A8T6G4U1-F1
#
_cell.length_a   1.000
_cell.length_b   1.000
_cell.length_c   1.000
_cell.angle_alpha   90.00
_cell.angle_beta   90.00
_cell.angle_gamma   90.00
#
_symmetry.space_group_name_H-M   'P 1'
#
loop_
_entity.id
_entity.type
_entity.pdbx_description
1 polymer ?
#
loop_
_entity_poly.entity_id
_entity_poly.type
_entity_poly.pdbx_seq_one_letter_code
_entity_poly.pdbx_strand_id
1 'polypeptide(L)' 'MDQLGIIVIVAVLIIAAWLVIPRIFPHPQMTCTRCEGTGAVDEKWPNPDEPSGWHELKGECPKCEGKGKVKAA' A
#
# COMPACT_ATOMS: atom_id res chain seq x y z
N MET A 1 -37.86 1.81 -26.95
CA MET A 1 -36.65 2.50 -26.45
C MET A 1 -35.77 2.75 -27.64
N ASP A 2 -35.62 4.01 -28.02
CA ASP A 2 -34.76 4.40 -29.14
C ASP A 2 -33.30 4.07 -28.84
N GLN A 3 -32.48 3.86 -29.87
CA GLN A 3 -31.06 3.51 -29.75
C GLN A 3 -30.29 4.52 -28.87
N LEU A 4 -30.68 5.80 -28.93
CA LEU A 4 -30.15 6.86 -28.08
C LEU A 4 -30.46 6.64 -26.59
N GLY A 5 -31.66 6.14 -26.25
CA GLY A 5 -32.04 5.86 -24.87
C GLY A 5 -31.21 4.74 -24.24
N ILE A 6 -30.90 3.70 -25.02
CA ILE A 6 -30.05 2.59 -24.58
C ILE A 6 -28.63 3.09 -24.32
N ILE A 7 -28.07 3.91 -25.21
CA ILE A 7 -26.71 4.45 -25.06
C ILE A 7 -26.59 5.30 -23.80
N VAL A 8 -27.58 6.16 -23.52
CA VAL A 8 -27.57 7.01 -22.33
C VAL A 8 -27.62 6.18 -21.04
N ILE A 9 -28.48 5.15 -20.98
CA ILE A 9 -28.57 4.28 -19.81
C ILE A 9 -27.25 3.55 -19.56
N VAL A 10 -26.64 2.98 -20.62
CA VAL A 10 -25.36 2.29 -20.51
C VAL A 10 -24.25 3.25 -20.05
N ALA A 11 -24.19 4.48 -20.60
CA ALA A 11 -23.22 5.48 -20.19
C ALA A 11 -23.35 5.85 -18.71
N VAL A 12 -24.58 6.05 -18.22
CA VAL A 12 -24.85 6.33 -16.80
C VAL A 12 -24.40 5.18 -15.90
N LEU A 13 -24.67 3.94 -16.29
CA LEU A 13 -24.25 2.76 -15.53
C LEU A 13 -22.72 2.62 -15.47
N ILE A 14 -22.02 2.90 -16.58
CA ILE A 14 -20.55 2.87 -16.62
C ILE A 14 -19.96 3.93 -15.68
N ILE A 15 -20.48 5.16 -15.72
CA ILE A 15 -20.01 6.25 -14.86
C ILE A 15 -20.27 5.91 -13.39
N ALA A 16 -21.47 5.42 -13.08
CA ALA A 16 -21.82 4.99 -11.73
C ALA A 16 -20.90 3.87 -11.23
N ALA A 17 -20.64 2.85 -12.05
CA ALA A 17 -19.72 1.78 -11.71
C ALA A 17 -18.30 2.31 -11.46
N TRP A 18 -17.81 3.20 -12.31
CA TRP A 18 -16.46 3.77 -12.18
C TRP A 18 -16.28 4.61 -10.91
N LEU A 19 -17.34 5.28 -10.43
CA LEU A 19 -17.29 6.04 -9.18
C LEU A 19 -17.47 5.16 -7.92
N VAL A 20 -18.30 4.12 -8.02
CA VAL A 20 -18.67 3.28 -6.87
C VAL A 20 -17.62 2.20 -6.60
N ILE A 21 -17.09 1.53 -7.63
CA ILE A 21 -16.13 0.42 -7.50
C ILE A 21 -14.86 0.82 -6.72
N PRO A 22 -14.13 1.92 -7.02
CA PRO A 22 -12.90 2.26 -6.30
C PRO A 22 -13.15 2.63 -4.84
N ARG A 23 -14.39 2.97 -4.48
CA ARG A 23 -14.76 3.31 -3.10
C ARG A 23 -15.06 2.07 -2.26
N ILE A 24 -15.55 0.99 -2.87
CA ILE A 24 -15.91 -0.26 -2.18
C ILE A 24 -14.71 -1.22 -2.13
N PHE A 25 -13.88 -1.24 -3.18
CA PHE A 25 -12.71 -2.10 -3.27
C PHE A 25 -11.43 -1.26 -3.14
N PRO A 26 -10.97 -0.98 -1.90
CA PRO A 26 -9.68 -0.35 -1.72
C PRO A 26 -8.61 -1.24 -2.36
N HIS A 27 -7.66 -0.61 -3.06
CA HIS A 27 -6.61 -1.33 -3.78
C HIS A 27 -5.91 -2.32 -2.83
N PRO A 28 -5.57 -3.52 -3.31
CA PRO A 28 -4.88 -4.51 -2.49
C PRO A 28 -3.61 -3.86 -1.92
N GLN A 29 -3.55 -3.77 -0.60
CA GLN A 29 -2.34 -3.30 0.07
C GLN A 29 -1.47 -4.51 0.35
N MET A 30 -0.24 -4.46 -0.13
CA MET A 30 0.74 -5.52 0.10
C MET A 30 1.38 -5.29 1.46
N THR A 31 1.45 -6.35 2.27
CA THR A 31 2.20 -6.30 3.53
C THR A 31 3.65 -5.93 3.24
N CYS A 32 4.18 -4.96 3.99
CA CYS A 32 5.58 -4.57 3.81
C CYS A 32 6.48 -5.75 4.18
N THR A 33 7.22 -6.29 3.21
CA THR A 33 8.09 -7.46 3.42
C THR A 33 9.28 -7.20 4.32
N ARG A 34 9.60 -5.93 4.61
CA ARG A 34 10.75 -5.58 5.46
C ARG A 34 10.40 -5.59 6.96
N CYS A 35 9.20 -5.13 7.32
CA CYS A 35 8.72 -5.14 8.70
C CYS A 35 7.60 -6.16 8.94
N GLU A 36 7.32 -7.01 7.95
CA GLU A 36 6.29 -8.05 7.99
C GLU A 36 4.89 -7.55 8.42
N GLY A 37 4.58 -6.28 8.14
CA GLY A 37 3.31 -5.69 8.53
C GLY A 37 3.31 -4.92 9.85
N THR A 38 4.37 -5.00 10.65
CA THR A 38 4.43 -4.35 11.97
C THR A 38 4.59 -2.82 11.87
N GLY A 39 5.18 -2.32 10.80
CA GLY A 39 5.50 -0.90 10.64
C GLY A 39 6.77 -0.46 11.39
N ALA A 40 7.39 -1.34 12.18
CA ALA A 40 8.61 -1.05 12.94
C ALA A 40 9.76 -1.98 12.51
N VAL A 41 10.99 -1.53 12.76
CA VAL A 41 12.21 -2.33 12.62
C VAL A 41 13.01 -2.27 13.90
N ASP A 42 13.62 -3.41 14.27
CA ASP A 42 14.59 -3.54 15.35
C ASP A 42 15.71 -4.45 14.81
N GLU A 43 16.62 -3.84 14.06
CA GLU A 43 17.73 -4.53 13.39
C GLU A 43 19.04 -4.15 14.06
N LYS A 44 19.89 -5.15 14.35
CA LYS A 44 21.20 -4.95 14.96
C LYS A 44 22.26 -5.70 14.19
N TRP A 45 23.33 -5.02 13.74
CA TRP A 45 24.43 -5.63 13.02
C TRP A 45 25.80 -5.12 13.48
N PRO A 46 26.88 -5.89 13.28
CA PRO A 46 28.22 -5.50 13.72
C PRO A 46 28.70 -4.23 13.00
N ASN A 47 29.29 -3.29 13.72
CA ASN A 47 29.93 -2.11 13.12
C ASN A 47 31.35 -2.49 12.65
N PRO A 48 31.68 -2.39 11.34
CA PRO A 48 33.03 -2.66 10.85
C PRO A 48 34.05 -1.61 11.29
N ASP A 49 33.62 -0.41 11.70
CA ASP A 49 34.49 0.70 12.10
C ASP A 49 34.93 0.61 13.58
N GLU A 50 34.21 -0.17 14.40
CA GLU A 50 34.50 -0.33 15.83
C GLU A 50 34.50 -1.82 16.22
N PRO A 51 35.60 -2.37 16.76
CA PRO A 51 35.74 -3.82 17.02
C PRO A 51 34.74 -4.39 18.03
N SER A 52 34.05 -3.54 18.80
CA SER A 52 32.95 -3.91 19.71
C SER A 52 31.67 -3.13 19.44
N GLY A 53 31.61 -2.36 18.36
CA GLY A 53 30.48 -1.49 18.04
C GLY A 53 29.34 -2.27 17.37
N TRP A 54 28.13 -1.78 17.58
CA TRP A 54 26.93 -2.29 16.93
C TRP A 54 26.21 -1.14 16.25
N HIS A 55 25.79 -1.36 15.01
CA HIS A 55 24.77 -0.53 14.41
C HIS A 55 23.41 -1.05 14.84
N GLU A 56 22.56 -0.13 15.29
CA GLU A 56 21.19 -0.42 15.68
C GLU A 56 20.26 0.46 14.85
N LEU A 57 19.31 -0.17 14.16
CA LEU A 57 18.20 0.50 13.49
C LEU A 57 16.92 0.14 14.23
N LYS A 58 16.50 1.06 15.09
CA LYS A 58 15.25 0.94 15.85
C LYS A 58 14.32 2.09 15.52
N GLY A 59 13.09 1.76 15.14
CA GLY A 59 12.07 2.78 14.89
C GLY A 59 11.14 2.42 13.74
N GLU A 60 10.67 3.43 13.04
CA GLU A 60 9.73 3.26 11.92
C GLU A 60 10.41 2.57 10.74
N CYS A 61 9.70 1.62 10.12
CA CYS A 61 10.21 0.93 8.94
C CYS A 61 10.34 1.94 7.79
N PRO A 62 11.56 2.20 7.26
CA PRO A 62 11.76 3.21 6.22
C PRO A 62 11.11 2.82 4.88
N LYS A 63 10.78 1.53 4.69
CA LYS A 63 10.16 1.02 3.47
C LYS A 63 8.66 1.31 3.39
N CYS A 64 7.95 1.33 4.52
CA CYS A 64 6.52 1.59 4.57
C CYS A 64 6.14 2.81 5.41
N GLU A 65 7.13 3.60 5.87
CA GLU A 65 6.92 4.82 6.64
C GLU A 65 6.03 4.58 7.87
N GLY A 66 6.28 3.50 8.61
CA GLY A 66 5.46 3.16 9.79
C GLY A 66 4.11 2.51 9.50
N LYS A 67 3.66 2.44 8.23
CA LYS A 67 2.29 2.00 7.89
C LYS A 67 2.08 0.48 7.92
N GLY A 68 3.16 -0.30 7.97
CA GLY A 68 3.12 -1.77 7.85
C GLY A 68 2.69 -2.30 6.46
N LYS A 69 2.12 -1.45 5.63
CA LYS A 69 1.58 -1.79 4.31
C LYS A 69 2.14 -0.86 3.25
N VAL A 70 2.38 -1.40 2.07
CA VAL A 70 2.72 -0.62 0.87
C VAL A 70 1.56 -0.73 -0.11
N LYS A 71 1.31 0.33 -0.87
CA LYS A 71 0.38 0.24 -2.00
C LYS A 71 0.94 -0.80 -2.96
N ALA A 72 0.14 -1.80 -3.35
CA ALA A 72 0.53 -2.65 -4.47
C ALA A 72 0.71 -1.73 -5.68
N ALA A 73 1.88 -1.84 -6.32
CA ALA A 73 2.18 -1.14 -7.56
C ALA A 73 1.27 -1.64 -8.69
#